data_AF-A0A4Y6PSH6-F1
#
_entry.id   AF-A0A4Y6PSH6-F1
#
_cell.length_a   1.000
_cell.length_b   1.000
_cell.length_c   1.000
_cell.angle_alpha   90.00
_cell.angle_beta   90.00
_cell.angle_gamma   90.00
#
_symmetry.space_group_name_H-M   'P 1'
#
loop_
_entity.id
_entity.type
_entity.pdbx_description
1 polymer ?
#
loop_
_entity_poly.entity_id
_entity_poly.type
_entity_poly.pdbx_seq_one_letter_code
_entity_poly.pdbx_strand_id
1 'polypeptide(L)'
;MLVDLIAPIANMPMLAEAAITWTPSTFYIAAAIVHVFVYLIGFKVLQTDPEHNTFVGAVIAAVVSNFATFVLRDFGLFGILGAGALHFVMLVAITSGEAVKSLVVFLISMAAYAGLGTFITQRTPLRAENIGGIPMVIMTGGLEAEPITEEEANKMSAPAEDKTQ
;
A
#
# COMPACT_ATOMS: atom_id res chain seq x y z
N MET A 1 -17.22 -18.52 29.82
CA MET A 1 -18.26 -17.98 28.90
C MET A 1 -17.77 -16.84 28.01
N LEU A 2 -17.04 -15.82 28.50
CA LEU A 2 -16.39 -14.81 27.63
C LEU A 2 -15.01 -15.25 27.09
N VAL A 3 -14.30 -16.13 27.82
CA VAL A 3 -13.00 -16.67 27.41
C VAL A 3 -13.13 -17.69 26.27
N ASP A 4 -14.24 -18.42 26.22
CA ASP A 4 -14.51 -19.46 25.21
C ASP A 4 -14.90 -18.88 23.84
N LEU A 5 -15.30 -17.59 23.79
CA LEU A 5 -15.63 -16.89 22.55
C LEU A 5 -14.38 -16.32 21.85
N ILE A 6 -13.25 -16.21 22.57
CA ILE A 6 -11.98 -15.65 22.07
C ILE A 6 -11.02 -16.77 21.64
N ALA A 7 -11.18 -17.98 22.16
CA ALA A 7 -10.40 -19.15 21.77
C ALA A 7 -10.39 -19.43 20.23
N PRO A 8 -11.49 -19.23 19.47
CA PRO A 8 -11.47 -19.38 18.02
C PRO A 8 -10.64 -18.29 17.30
N ILE A 9 -10.51 -17.11 17.91
CA ILE A 9 -9.70 -16.00 17.38
C ILE A 9 -8.21 -16.29 17.58
N ALA A 10 -7.84 -16.94 18.69
CA ALA A 10 -6.48 -17.37 18.98
C ALA A 10 -6.01 -18.54 18.09
N ASN A 11 -6.94 -19.35 17.56
CA ASN A 11 -6.67 -20.46 16.64
C ASN A 11 -6.76 -20.09 15.14
N MET A 12 -6.92 -18.80 14.81
CA MET A 12 -6.80 -18.31 13.43
C MET A 12 -5.45 -18.51 12.71
N PRO A 13 -4.29 -18.72 13.39
CA PRO A 13 -3.04 -19.02 12.68
C PRO A 13 -3.18 -20.25 11.77
N MET A 14 -3.97 -21.24 12.19
CA MET A 14 -4.14 -22.50 11.45
C MET A 14 -5.08 -22.36 10.24
N LEU A 15 -5.98 -21.37 10.22
CA LEU A 15 -6.83 -21.08 9.05
C LEU A 15 -6.08 -20.26 7.98
N ALA A 16 -5.16 -19.40 8.40
CA ALA A 16 -4.33 -18.60 7.49
C ALA A 16 -3.30 -19.45 6.73
N GLU A 17 -2.86 -20.57 7.32
CA GLU A 17 -1.86 -21.47 6.73
C GLU A 17 -2.49 -22.59 5.85
N ALA A 18 -3.76 -22.96 6.11
CA ALA A 18 -4.36 -24.15 5.50
C ALA A 18 -5.20 -23.92 4.22
N ALA A 19 -5.56 -22.68 3.86
CA ALA A 19 -6.53 -22.45 2.76
C ALA A 19 -6.05 -21.51 1.63
N ILE A 20 -5.03 -20.68 1.85
CA ILE A 20 -4.58 -19.69 0.85
C ILE A 20 -3.06 -19.74 0.75
N THR A 21 -2.54 -19.96 -0.47
CA THR A 21 -1.11 -19.79 -0.76
C THR A 21 -0.78 -18.29 -0.78
N TRP A 22 -0.05 -17.83 0.23
CA TRP A 22 0.37 -16.43 0.34
C TRP A 22 1.49 -16.12 -0.66
N THR A 23 1.08 -15.45 -1.73
CA THR A 23 1.92 -14.84 -2.75
C THR A 23 1.78 -13.32 -2.71
N PRO A 24 2.66 -12.57 -3.41
CA PRO A 24 2.48 -11.13 -3.55
C PRO A 24 1.11 -10.79 -4.15
N SER A 25 0.65 -11.53 -5.15
CA SER A 25 -0.66 -11.30 -5.79
C SER A 25 -1.81 -11.44 -4.78
N THR A 26 -1.83 -12.50 -3.99
CA THR A 26 -2.87 -12.71 -2.96
C THR A 26 -2.79 -11.67 -1.85
N PHE A 27 -1.60 -11.14 -1.54
CA PHE A 27 -1.44 -10.03 -0.60
C PHE A 27 -2.15 -8.77 -1.11
N TYR A 28 -1.91 -8.36 -2.36
CA TYR A 28 -2.56 -7.16 -2.92
C TYR A 28 -4.07 -7.33 -3.13
N ILE A 29 -4.55 -8.56 -3.36
CA ILE A 29 -5.99 -8.85 -3.35
C ILE A 29 -6.57 -8.64 -1.95
N ALA A 30 -5.91 -9.18 -0.91
CA ALA A 30 -6.35 -8.99 0.47
C ALA A 30 -6.28 -7.50 0.87
N ALA A 31 -5.24 -6.79 0.46
CA ALA A 31 -5.10 -5.36 0.70
C ALA A 31 -6.19 -4.55 0.01
N ALA A 32 -6.56 -4.88 -1.23
CA ALA A 32 -7.69 -4.25 -1.92
C ALA A 32 -8.99 -4.42 -1.14
N ILE A 33 -9.26 -5.63 -0.62
CA ILE A 33 -10.45 -5.90 0.21
C ILE A 33 -10.43 -5.04 1.47
N VAL A 34 -9.30 -5.01 2.20
CA VAL A 34 -9.14 -4.17 3.40
C VAL A 34 -9.34 -2.70 3.06
N HIS A 35 -8.77 -2.23 1.96
CA HIS A 35 -8.87 -0.85 1.49
C HIS A 35 -10.31 -0.44 1.17
N VAL A 36 -11.14 -1.33 0.60
CA VAL A 36 -12.58 -1.05 0.43
C VAL A 36 -13.22 -0.67 1.76
N PHE A 37 -12.96 -1.43 2.82
CA PHE A 37 -13.49 -1.13 4.16
C PHE A 37 -12.90 0.17 4.72
N VAL A 38 -11.59 0.39 4.56
CA VAL A 38 -10.91 1.62 5.00
C VAL A 38 -11.51 2.84 4.32
N TYR A 39 -11.82 2.81 3.03
CA TYR A 39 -12.37 3.96 2.32
C TYR A 39 -13.80 4.24 2.76
N LEU A 40 -14.65 3.21 2.79
CA LEU A 40 -16.05 3.37 3.16
C LEU A 40 -16.21 3.89 4.59
N ILE A 41 -15.47 3.30 5.53
CA ILE A 41 -15.50 3.70 6.94
C ILE A 41 -14.80 5.04 7.12
N GLY A 42 -13.62 5.23 6.52
CA GLY A 42 -12.83 6.45 6.63
C GLY A 42 -13.58 7.68 6.16
N PHE A 43 -14.13 7.65 4.94
CA PHE A 43 -14.92 8.76 4.41
C PHE A 43 -16.24 8.96 5.16
N LYS A 44 -16.86 7.89 5.66
CA LYS A 44 -18.06 8.01 6.51
C LYS A 44 -17.75 8.72 7.83
N VAL A 45 -16.64 8.36 8.49
CA VAL A 45 -16.20 9.00 9.75
C VAL A 45 -15.83 10.47 9.51
N LEU A 46 -15.22 10.78 8.37
CA LEU A 46 -14.87 12.14 7.97
C LEU A 46 -16.05 12.95 7.41
N GLN A 47 -17.27 12.41 7.45
CA GLN A 47 -18.48 13.07 6.97
C GLN A 47 -18.36 13.57 5.52
N THR A 48 -17.75 12.76 4.65
CA THR A 48 -17.87 12.96 3.19
C THR A 48 -19.33 12.75 2.78
N ASP A 49 -19.76 13.53 1.78
CA ASP A 49 -21.10 13.42 1.23
C ASP A 49 -21.42 11.96 0.86
N PRO A 50 -22.53 11.39 1.34
CA PRO A 50 -22.95 10.04 1.01
C PRO A 50 -23.06 9.76 -0.49
N GLU A 51 -23.35 10.77 -1.32
CA GLU A 51 -23.41 10.63 -2.78
C GLU A 51 -22.05 10.29 -3.38
N HIS A 52 -20.97 10.68 -2.71
CA HIS A 52 -19.59 10.43 -3.15
C HIS A 52 -18.96 9.23 -2.43
N ASN A 53 -19.41 8.88 -1.21
CA ASN A 53 -18.94 7.69 -0.49
C ASN A 53 -19.69 6.40 -0.90
N THR A 54 -19.55 6.02 -2.18
CA THR A 54 -20.24 4.85 -2.73
C THR A 54 -19.41 3.57 -2.63
N PHE A 55 -20.08 2.43 -2.47
CA PHE A 55 -19.44 1.11 -2.51
C PHE A 55 -18.68 0.88 -3.82
N VAL A 56 -19.28 1.24 -4.96
CA VAL A 56 -18.68 1.08 -6.29
C VAL A 56 -17.42 1.93 -6.41
N GLY A 57 -17.46 3.20 -5.97
CA GLY A 57 -16.29 4.07 -5.96
C GLY A 57 -15.15 3.52 -5.11
N ALA A 58 -15.47 3.03 -3.90
CA ALA A 58 -14.48 2.41 -3.03
C ALA A 58 -13.82 1.17 -3.65
N VAL A 59 -14.61 0.29 -4.29
CA VAL A 59 -14.10 -0.90 -5.00
C VAL A 59 -13.17 -0.49 -6.15
N ILE A 60 -13.58 0.46 -6.99
CA ILE A 60 -12.76 0.93 -8.11
C ILE A 60 -11.44 1.51 -7.60
N ALA A 61 -11.48 2.41 -6.62
CA ALA A 61 -10.28 3.01 -6.06
C ALA A 61 -9.37 1.95 -5.43
N ALA A 62 -9.93 0.97 -4.72
CA ALA A 62 -9.13 -0.07 -4.07
C ALA A 62 -8.44 -0.97 -5.09
N VAL A 63 -9.17 -1.44 -6.10
CA VAL A 63 -8.64 -2.30 -7.15
C VAL A 63 -7.57 -1.59 -7.97
N VAL A 64 -7.86 -0.37 -8.47
CA VAL A 64 -6.91 0.38 -9.31
C VAL A 64 -5.64 0.72 -8.53
N SER A 65 -5.76 1.18 -7.28
CA SER A 65 -4.61 1.55 -6.46
C SER A 65 -3.73 0.35 -6.12
N ASN A 66 -4.33 -0.78 -5.71
CA ASN A 66 -3.58 -1.99 -5.38
C ASN A 66 -2.98 -2.65 -6.62
N PHE A 67 -3.69 -2.64 -7.76
CA PHE A 67 -3.16 -3.12 -9.02
C PHE A 67 -1.96 -2.30 -9.48
N ALA A 68 -2.05 -0.97 -9.45
CA ALA A 68 -0.93 -0.11 -9.78
C ALA A 68 0.24 -0.30 -8.82
N THR A 69 -0.02 -0.43 -7.52
CA THR A 69 1.03 -0.70 -6.53
C THR A 69 1.71 -2.04 -6.81
N PHE A 70 0.95 -3.08 -7.17
CA PHE A 70 1.48 -4.38 -7.54
C PHE A 70 2.35 -4.33 -8.82
N VAL A 71 1.88 -3.65 -9.87
CA VAL A 71 2.60 -3.55 -11.16
C VAL A 71 3.87 -2.71 -11.01
N LEU A 72 3.82 -1.65 -10.23
CA LEU A 72 4.93 -0.71 -10.04
C LEU A 72 5.88 -1.11 -8.90
N ARG A 73 5.63 -2.22 -8.22
CA ARG A 73 6.32 -2.58 -6.96
C ARG A 73 7.84 -2.73 -7.10
N ASP A 74 8.30 -3.09 -8.30
CA ASP A 74 9.70 -3.44 -8.60
C ASP A 74 10.46 -2.26 -9.25
N PHE A 75 9.81 -1.10 -9.41
CA PHE A 75 10.40 0.10 -10.05
C PHE A 75 11.07 1.06 -9.05
N GLY A 76 11.42 0.58 -7.86
CA GLY A 76 12.05 1.37 -6.80
C GLY A 76 11.26 2.65 -6.46
N LEU A 77 11.98 3.76 -6.24
CA LEU A 77 11.39 5.04 -5.84
C LEU A 77 10.33 5.56 -6.80
N PHE A 78 10.58 5.47 -8.12
CA PHE A 78 9.61 5.92 -9.12
C PHE A 78 8.32 5.12 -9.08
N GLY A 79 8.43 3.81 -8.85
CA GLY A 79 7.27 2.94 -8.66
C GLY A 79 6.43 3.33 -7.45
N ILE A 80 7.07 3.60 -6.31
CA ILE A 80 6.42 4.01 -5.07
C ILE A 80 5.74 5.37 -5.20
N LEU A 81 6.43 6.36 -5.75
CA LEU A 81 5.87 7.70 -5.95
C LEU A 81 4.71 7.65 -6.95
N GLY A 82 4.85 6.91 -8.05
CA GLY A 82 3.80 6.75 -9.04
C GLY A 82 2.57 6.05 -8.48
N ALA A 83 2.75 4.93 -7.78
CA ALA A 83 1.66 4.20 -7.16
C ALA A 83 0.96 5.02 -6.05
N GLY A 84 1.74 5.72 -5.22
CA GLY A 84 1.21 6.56 -4.13
C GLY A 84 0.42 7.76 -4.67
N ALA A 85 0.96 8.43 -5.70
CA ALA A 85 0.26 9.54 -6.36
C ALA A 85 -1.04 9.06 -7.02
N LEU A 86 -1.02 7.94 -7.74
CA LEU A 86 -2.22 7.39 -8.36
C LEU A 86 -3.26 7.03 -7.30
N HIS A 87 -2.84 6.37 -6.21
CA HIS A 87 -3.73 6.00 -5.12
C HIS A 87 -4.38 7.23 -4.50
N PHE A 88 -3.59 8.27 -4.19
CA PHE A 88 -4.13 9.51 -3.68
C PHE A 88 -5.12 10.17 -4.67
N VAL A 89 -4.75 10.29 -5.95
CA VAL A 89 -5.61 10.88 -6.99
C VAL A 89 -6.91 10.10 -7.16
N MET A 90 -6.87 8.76 -7.10
CA MET A 90 -8.07 7.93 -7.15
C MET A 90 -9.01 8.22 -5.98
N LEU A 91 -8.46 8.40 -4.77
CA LEU A 91 -9.26 8.77 -3.60
C LEU A 91 -9.86 10.17 -3.73
N VAL A 92 -9.14 11.13 -4.30
CA VAL A 92 -9.65 12.48 -4.59
C VAL A 92 -10.76 12.42 -5.65
N ALA A 93 -10.60 11.60 -6.68
CA ALA A 93 -11.55 11.46 -7.77
C ALA A 93 -12.89 10.90 -7.30
N ILE A 94 -12.88 9.86 -6.44
CA ILE A 94 -14.13 9.26 -5.97
C ILE A 94 -14.86 10.12 -4.93
N THR A 95 -14.18 11.08 -4.31
CA THR A 95 -14.79 12.03 -3.36
C THR A 95 -15.06 13.41 -3.96
N SER A 96 -15.16 13.51 -5.28
CA SER A 96 -15.45 14.78 -5.98
C SER A 96 -14.50 15.92 -5.59
N GLY A 97 -13.23 15.63 -5.33
CA GLY A 97 -12.20 16.65 -5.08
C GLY A 97 -11.93 16.98 -3.62
N GLU A 98 -12.49 16.27 -2.64
CA GLU A 98 -12.23 16.48 -1.20
C GLU A 98 -10.80 16.11 -0.74
N ALA A 99 -9.78 16.82 -1.25
CA ALA A 99 -8.37 16.45 -1.14
C ALA A 99 -7.87 16.21 0.29
N VAL A 100 -8.30 17.02 1.27
CA VAL A 100 -7.85 16.88 2.67
C VAL A 100 -8.37 15.58 3.28
N LYS A 101 -9.64 15.23 3.05
CA LYS A 101 -10.23 13.99 3.56
C LYS A 101 -9.63 12.79 2.83
N SER A 102 -9.42 12.89 1.52
CA SER A 102 -8.73 11.86 0.74
C SER A 102 -7.30 11.63 1.23
N LEU A 103 -6.59 12.69 1.66
CA LEU A 103 -5.24 12.56 2.22
C LEU A 103 -5.26 11.80 3.54
N VAL A 104 -6.22 12.11 4.42
CA VAL A 104 -6.37 11.38 5.69
C VAL A 104 -6.66 9.90 5.43
N VAL A 105 -7.61 9.59 4.53
CA VAL A 105 -7.94 8.19 4.17
C VAL A 105 -6.78 7.49 3.48
N PHE A 106 -6.03 8.19 2.63
CA PHE A 106 -4.80 7.69 2.03
C PHE A 106 -3.79 7.28 3.10
N LEU A 107 -3.50 8.14 4.08
CA LEU A 107 -2.57 7.81 5.17
C LEU A 107 -3.05 6.63 6.02
N ILE A 108 -4.36 6.53 6.30
CA ILE A 108 -4.94 5.37 7.00
C ILE A 108 -4.77 4.10 6.15
N SER A 109 -4.93 4.18 4.83
CA SER A 109 -4.72 3.03 3.94
C SER A 109 -3.25 2.58 3.88
N MET A 110 -2.31 3.52 4.02
CA MET A 110 -0.88 3.21 4.17
C MET A 110 -0.61 2.48 5.48
N ALA A 111 -1.22 2.94 6.59
CA ALA A 111 -1.15 2.23 7.87
C ALA A 111 -1.79 0.84 7.79
N ALA A 112 -2.87 0.68 7.02
CA ALA A 112 -3.50 -0.62 6.78
C ALA A 112 -2.58 -1.59 6.03
N TYR A 113 -1.77 -1.12 5.07
CA TYR A 113 -0.72 -1.93 4.46
C TYR A 113 0.28 -2.43 5.52
N ALA A 114 0.75 -1.54 6.41
CA ALA A 114 1.68 -1.91 7.49
C ALA A 114 1.09 -2.99 8.41
N GLY A 115 -0.17 -2.79 8.83
CA GLY A 115 -0.88 -3.71 9.70
C GLY A 115 -1.10 -5.08 9.05
N LEU A 116 -1.57 -5.09 7.81
CA LEU A 116 -1.80 -6.31 7.04
C LEU A 116 -0.49 -7.06 6.76
N GLY A 117 0.54 -6.33 6.33
CA GLY A 117 1.87 -6.85 6.06
C GLY A 117 2.51 -7.48 7.30
N THR A 118 2.50 -6.78 8.43
CA THR A 118 3.02 -7.30 9.69
C THR A 118 2.24 -8.55 10.13
N PHE A 119 0.91 -8.55 9.97
CA PHE A 119 0.09 -9.68 10.34
C PHE A 119 0.40 -10.94 9.51
N ILE A 120 0.48 -10.80 8.19
CA ILE A 120 0.69 -11.92 7.25
C ILE A 120 2.12 -12.44 7.28
N THR A 121 3.12 -11.55 7.24
CA THR A 121 4.54 -11.95 7.16
C THR A 121 5.03 -12.64 8.44
N GLN A 122 4.41 -12.39 9.59
CA GLN A 122 4.70 -13.11 10.84
C GLN A 122 4.08 -14.52 10.91
N ARG A 123 3.11 -14.82 10.04
CA ARG A 123 2.28 -16.05 10.12
C ARG A 123 2.38 -16.92 8.87
N THR A 124 3.19 -16.52 7.89
CA THR A 124 3.26 -17.17 6.58
C THR A 124 4.70 -17.09 6.04
N PRO A 125 5.07 -17.90 5.02
CA PRO A 125 6.38 -17.81 4.38
C PRO A 125 6.60 -16.53 3.53
N LEU A 126 5.57 -15.70 3.35
CA LEU A 126 5.67 -14.47 2.58
C LEU A 126 6.49 -13.44 3.35
N ARG A 127 7.50 -12.85 2.71
CA ARG A 127 8.36 -11.81 3.29
C ARG A 127 8.05 -10.43 2.72
N ALA A 128 8.43 -9.37 3.42
CA ALA A 128 8.21 -8.00 2.97
C ALA A 128 8.90 -7.74 1.62
N GLU A 129 10.13 -8.24 1.45
CA GLU A 129 10.88 -8.14 0.19
C GLU A 129 10.11 -8.75 -1.00
N ASN A 130 9.41 -9.87 -0.77
CA ASN A 130 8.63 -10.54 -1.82
C ASN A 130 7.35 -9.76 -2.17
N ILE A 131 6.78 -9.02 -1.22
CA ILE A 131 5.59 -8.19 -1.45
C ILE A 131 5.95 -6.97 -2.33
N GLY A 132 7.12 -6.37 -2.08
CA GLY A 132 7.64 -5.22 -2.83
C GLY A 132 6.82 -3.93 -2.67
N GLY A 133 7.21 -2.88 -3.39
CA GLY A 133 6.43 -1.65 -3.55
C GLY A 133 6.18 -0.88 -2.25
N ILE A 134 5.05 -0.17 -2.20
CA ILE A 134 4.63 0.65 -1.05
C ILE A 134 4.56 -0.17 0.26
N PRO A 135 3.95 -1.38 0.30
CA PRO A 135 3.87 -2.16 1.54
C PRO A 135 5.24 -2.51 2.11
N MET A 136 6.19 -2.93 1.26
CA MET A 136 7.55 -3.26 1.70
C MET A 136 8.21 -2.05 2.37
N VAL A 137 8.20 -0.89 1.72
CA VAL A 137 8.84 0.34 2.22
C VAL A 137 8.25 0.77 3.56
N ILE A 138 6.93 0.69 3.72
CA ILE A 138 6.25 1.04 4.96
C ILE A 138 6.65 0.08 6.10
N MET A 139 6.83 -1.21 5.79
CA MET A 139 7.19 -2.22 6.78
C MET A 139 8.66 -2.19 7.17
N THR A 140 9.56 -1.96 6.22
CA THR A 140 11.01 -2.03 6.42
C THR A 140 11.63 -0.68 6.76
N GLY A 141 10.91 0.42 6.51
CA GLY A 141 11.37 1.77 6.81
C GLY A 141 12.26 2.39 5.72
N GLY A 142 12.41 1.77 4.55
CA GLY A 142 13.19 2.36 3.48
C GLY A 142 13.20 1.58 2.18
N LEU A 143 13.57 2.28 1.12
CA LEU A 143 14.17 1.69 -0.08
C LEU A 143 15.64 1.44 0.25
N GLU A 144 16.14 0.23 0.09
CA GLU A 144 17.59 0.05 0.04
C GLU A 144 18.10 0.86 -1.15
N ALA A 145 18.81 1.96 -0.85
CA ALA A 145 19.50 2.70 -1.89
C ALA A 145 20.61 1.80 -2.43
N GLU A 146 20.59 1.52 -3.74
CA GLU A 146 21.78 0.95 -4.37
C GLU A 146 22.96 1.88 -4.05
N PRO A 147 24.05 1.36 -3.48
CA PRO A 147 25.20 2.18 -3.16
C PRO A 147 25.71 2.81 -4.45
N ILE A 148 25.71 4.14 -4.51
CA ILE A 148 26.25 4.90 -5.63
C ILE A 148 27.68 4.41 -5.84
N THR A 149 27.95 3.85 -7.01
CA THR A 149 29.31 3.40 -7.33
C THR A 149 30.24 4.60 -7.40
N GLU A 150 31.54 4.43 -7.13
CA GLU A 150 32.51 5.54 -7.26
C GLU A 150 32.49 6.17 -8.66
N GLU A 151 32.12 5.39 -9.69
CA GLU A 151 31.96 5.87 -11.06
C GLU A 151 30.77 6.82 -11.21
N GLU A 152 29.63 6.52 -10.59
CA GLU A 152 28.43 7.37 -10.61
C GLU A 152 28.63 8.62 -9.74
N ALA A 153 29.28 8.49 -8.58
CA ALA A 153 29.65 9.63 -7.75
C ALA A 153 30.57 10.59 -8.52
N ASN A 154 31.57 10.05 -9.25
CA ASN A 154 32.46 10.85 -10.08
C ASN A 154 31.72 11.53 -11.23
N LYS A 155 30.79 10.85 -11.91
CA LYS A 155 29.96 11.46 -12.97
C LYS A 155 29.02 12.56 -12.44
N MET A 156 28.49 12.41 -11.22
CA MET A 156 27.64 13.43 -10.59
C MET A 156 28.43 14.61 -10.02
N SER A 157 29.69 14.39 -9.64
CA SER A 157 30.60 15.45 -9.17
C SER A 157 31.34 16.16 -10.30
N ALA A 158 31.28 15.63 -11.53
CA ALA A 158 31.88 16.28 -12.67
C ALA A 158 31.17 17.62 -12.93
N PRO A 159 31.90 18.75 -13.03
CA PRO A 159 31.30 20.01 -13.40
C PRO A 159 30.61 19.83 -14.75
N ALA A 160 29.39 20.37 -14.88
CA ALA A 160 28.69 20.38 -16.15
C ALA A 160 29.61 20.98 -17.20
N GLU A 161 30.08 20.17 -18.16
CA GLU A 161 30.87 20.67 -19.27
C GLU A 161 30.05 21.76 -19.95
N ASP A 162 30.55 22.99 -19.81
CA ASP A 162 30.08 24.16 -20.52
C ASP A 162 30.28 23.89 -22.02
N LYS A 163 29.21 23.46 -22.69
CA LYS A 163 29.16 23.31 -24.14
C LYS A 163 28.98 24.67 -24.82
N THR A 164 29.77 25.66 -24.44
CA THR A 164 30.02 26.86 -25.25
C THR A 164 31.47 26.86 -25.75
N GLN A 165 31.67 26.17 -26.87
CA GLN A 165 32.61 26.56 -27.92
C GLN A 165 32.22 25.90 -29.25
#